data_AF-A0A254TE07-F1
#
_entry.id   AF-A0A254TE07-F1
#
_cell.length_a   1.000
_cell.length_b   1.000
_cell.length_c   1.000
_cell.angle_alpha   90.00
_cell.angle_beta   90.00
_cell.angle_gamma   90.00
#
_symmetry.space_group_name_H-M   'P 1'
#
loop_
_entity.id
_entity.type
_entity.pdbx_description
1 polymer ?
#
loop_
_entity_poly.entity_id
_entity_poly.type
_entity_poly.pdbx_seq_one_letter_code
_entity_poly.pdbx_strand_id
1 'polypeptide(L)'
;MVSVAVHQLLSGAIPEWINSEKVLTLIAEAVNRLCIAGKMKSPLEIGNLIEEMNGRQLLQSYNIKTHRTTILTFAAAGKALPTNPFSNIILINSLFGSLENFVAEAQARFSQPDATTPRPSFKKAGKRPRKPDYRYAYWDRVSKQELNRERNARRAVLRELIRATPKLKRGDLRNGAGRTAYLFLLRYDEAWLDKVLPRTCRKSIINSLSPVQTKVRDESLAKHIYQRHEELLDSRFVGRISKRRLLHGSPGESNPAKLQSLPLAREALSDCVESWHEWRVRHIELLAQRTQESARESPFQANQDDIERLNAEELHNLKRRIGKWLKRHGH
;
A
#
# COMPACT_ATOMS: atom_id res chain seq x y z
N MET A 1 -32.68 -1.26 4.07
CA MET A 1 -31.22 -1.12 4.32
C MET A 1 -30.88 -0.03 5.33
N VAL A 2 -31.48 1.17 5.30
CA VAL A 2 -31.29 2.22 6.33
C VAL A 2 -31.61 1.71 7.74
N SER A 3 -32.79 1.11 7.90
CA SER A 3 -33.21 0.47 9.17
C SER A 3 -32.26 -0.64 9.61
N VAL A 4 -31.71 -1.43 8.69
CA VAL A 4 -30.78 -2.53 9.00
C VAL A 4 -29.41 -2.00 9.46
N ALA A 5 -28.88 -0.96 8.82
CA ALA A 5 -27.59 -0.38 9.19
C ALA A 5 -27.64 0.36 10.54
N VAL A 6 -28.72 1.09 10.82
CA VAL A 6 -28.93 1.77 12.11
C VAL A 6 -29.17 0.73 13.21
N HIS A 7 -29.96 -0.30 12.94
CA HIS A 7 -30.20 -1.38 13.91
C HIS A 7 -28.96 -2.25 14.16
N GLN A 8 -28.10 -2.44 13.16
CA GLN A 8 -26.80 -3.10 13.31
C GLN A 8 -25.87 -2.26 14.20
N LEU A 9 -25.79 -0.95 13.97
CA LEU A 9 -24.95 -0.07 14.80
C LEU A 9 -25.44 0.02 16.25
N LEU A 10 -26.75 0.04 16.47
CA LEU A 10 -27.36 -0.01 17.81
C LEU A 10 -27.20 -1.38 18.49
N SER A 11 -27.07 -2.46 17.73
CA SER A 11 -26.78 -3.81 18.24
C SER A 11 -25.28 -4.11 18.34
N GLY A 12 -24.40 -3.13 18.14
CA GLY A 12 -22.93 -3.29 18.21
C GLY A 12 -22.29 -3.95 16.98
N ALA A 13 -23.05 -4.24 15.93
CA ALA A 13 -22.57 -4.79 14.68
C ALA A 13 -22.20 -3.67 13.70
N ILE A 14 -20.98 -3.70 13.16
CA ILE A 14 -20.49 -2.69 12.23
C ILE A 14 -20.78 -3.16 10.81
N PRO A 15 -21.56 -2.41 10.01
CA PRO A 15 -21.85 -2.81 8.64
C PRO A 15 -20.57 -2.88 7.78
N GLU A 16 -20.31 -4.03 7.14
CA GLU A 16 -19.10 -4.26 6.33
C GLU A 16 -18.94 -3.23 5.19
N TRP A 17 -20.05 -2.71 4.68
CA TRP A 17 -20.06 -1.72 3.61
C TRP A 17 -19.42 -0.39 4.01
N ILE A 18 -19.32 -0.06 5.30
CA ILE A 18 -18.72 1.19 5.81
C ILE A 18 -17.25 1.32 5.42
N ASN A 19 -16.58 0.19 5.19
CA ASN A 19 -15.17 0.15 4.77
C ASN A 19 -14.99 -0.03 3.25
N SER A 20 -16.07 0.05 2.47
CA SER A 20 -16.01 -0.16 1.02
C SER A 20 -15.40 1.02 0.26
N GLU A 21 -14.79 0.73 -0.89
CA GLU A 21 -14.24 1.74 -1.80
C GLU A 21 -15.33 2.72 -2.32
N LYS A 22 -16.59 2.28 -2.36
CA LYS A 22 -17.74 3.12 -2.69
C LYS A 22 -17.96 4.24 -1.66
N VAL A 23 -17.82 3.93 -0.37
CA VAL A 23 -17.91 4.91 0.74
C VAL A 23 -16.77 5.93 0.64
N LEU A 24 -15.55 5.49 0.33
CA LEU A 24 -14.41 6.37 0.12
C LEU A 24 -14.66 7.41 -0.98
N THR A 25 -15.29 6.97 -2.08
CA THR A 25 -15.61 7.84 -3.21
C THR A 25 -16.63 8.91 -2.81
N LEU A 26 -17.71 8.52 -2.13
CA LEU A 26 -18.73 9.45 -1.64
C LEU A 26 -18.18 10.48 -0.66
N ILE A 27 -17.32 10.04 0.26
CA ILE A 27 -16.66 10.91 1.25
C ILE A 27 -15.76 11.94 0.55
N ALA A 28 -14.92 11.51 -0.40
CA ALA A 28 -14.04 12.42 -1.13
C ALA A 28 -14.84 13.47 -1.92
N GLU A 29 -15.96 13.08 -2.52
CA GLU A 29 -16.84 13.99 -3.25
C GLU A 29 -17.61 14.95 -2.34
N ALA A 30 -18.05 14.51 -1.17
CA ALA A 30 -18.68 15.38 -0.18
C ALA A 30 -17.70 16.45 0.32
N VAL A 31 -16.44 16.06 0.59
CA VAL A 31 -15.38 17.00 0.99
C VAL A 31 -15.07 18.00 -0.11
N ASN A 32 -14.98 17.57 -1.37
CA ASN A 32 -14.79 18.47 -2.50
C ASN A 32 -15.95 19.46 -2.66
N ARG A 33 -17.20 19.02 -2.47
CA ARG A 33 -18.37 19.92 -2.49
C ARG A 33 -18.29 20.99 -1.41
N LEU A 34 -17.88 20.63 -0.21
CA LEU A 34 -17.68 21.60 0.89
C LEU A 34 -16.55 22.58 0.61
N CYS A 35 -15.48 22.15 -0.08
CA CYS A 35 -14.41 23.05 -0.52
C CYS A 35 -14.89 24.01 -1.62
N ILE A 36 -15.64 23.52 -2.61
CA ILE A 36 -16.23 24.34 -3.68
C ILE A 36 -17.23 25.36 -3.11
N ALA A 37 -18.02 24.95 -2.11
CA ALA A 37 -18.97 25.81 -1.42
C ALA A 37 -18.31 26.82 -0.44
N GLY A 38 -16.97 26.84 -0.33
CA GLY A 38 -16.24 27.76 0.54
C GLY A 38 -16.37 27.47 2.04
N LYS A 39 -17.03 26.38 2.43
CA LYS A 39 -17.16 25.96 3.84
C LYS A 39 -15.87 25.37 4.41
N MET A 40 -14.95 24.95 3.53
CA MET A 40 -13.57 24.57 3.86
C MET A 40 -12.62 25.20 2.84
N LYS A 41 -11.50 25.77 3.28
CA LYS A 41 -10.46 26.30 2.37
C LYS A 41 -9.60 25.20 1.77
N SER A 42 -9.50 24.07 2.47
CA SER A 42 -8.73 22.91 2.03
C SER A 42 -9.32 21.62 2.60
N PRO A 43 -9.20 20.48 1.88
CA PRO A 43 -9.48 19.15 2.43
C PRO A 43 -8.68 18.81 3.70
N LEU A 44 -7.61 19.56 3.99
CA LEU A 44 -6.81 19.47 5.22
C LEU A 44 -7.53 20.02 6.46
N GLU A 45 -8.56 20.84 6.30
CA GLU A 45 -9.34 21.43 7.39
C GLU A 45 -10.48 20.51 7.88
N ILE A 46 -10.63 19.32 7.28
CA ILE A 46 -11.68 18.36 7.63
C ILE A 46 -11.63 17.94 9.11
N GLY A 47 -10.44 17.93 9.71
CA GLY A 47 -10.26 17.65 11.13
C GLY A 47 -10.96 18.69 12.01
N ASN A 48 -10.91 19.97 11.63
CA ASN A 48 -11.54 21.05 12.37
C ASN A 48 -13.07 20.96 12.28
N LEU A 49 -13.60 20.64 11.09
CA LEU A 49 -15.04 20.44 10.89
C LEU A 49 -15.58 19.28 11.75
N ILE A 50 -14.83 18.18 11.84
CA ILE A 50 -15.20 17.02 12.66
C ILE A 50 -15.18 17.39 14.15
N GLU A 51 -14.19 18.16 14.60
CA GLU A 51 -14.11 18.67 15.97
C GLU A 51 -15.27 19.62 16.30
N GLU A 52 -15.63 20.50 15.37
CA GLU A 52 -16.73 21.45 15.51
C GLU A 52 -18.09 20.74 15.62
N MET A 53 -18.33 19.72 14.79
CA MET A 53 -19.63 19.04 14.75
C MET A 53 -19.86 17.99 15.83
N ASN A 54 -18.81 17.30 16.30
CA ASN A 54 -18.96 16.19 17.26
C ASN A 54 -18.44 16.52 18.66
N GLY A 55 -17.73 17.63 18.81
CA GLY A 55 -17.11 18.03 20.07
C GLY A 55 -15.84 17.24 20.38
N ARG A 56 -14.86 17.95 20.95
CA ARG A 56 -13.53 17.38 21.25
C ARG A 56 -13.57 16.24 22.27
N GLN A 57 -14.51 16.28 23.22
CA GLN A 57 -14.66 15.27 24.27
C GLN A 57 -15.12 13.91 23.73
N LEU A 58 -16.07 13.90 22.78
CA LEU A 58 -16.55 12.66 22.16
C LEU A 58 -15.47 12.02 21.29
N LEU A 59 -14.67 12.83 20.59
CA LEU A 59 -13.56 12.33 19.78
C LEU A 59 -12.44 11.73 20.65
N GLN A 60 -12.21 12.29 21.84
CA GLN A 60 -11.25 11.75 22.81
C GLN A 60 -11.72 10.43 23.42
N SER A 61 -13.01 10.27 23.75
CA SER A 61 -13.53 9.02 24.33
C SER A 61 -13.42 7.84 23.36
N TYR A 62 -13.53 8.09 22.06
CA TYR A 62 -13.31 7.08 21.02
C TYR A 62 -11.84 6.97 20.54
N ASN A 63 -10.90 7.65 21.19
CA ASN A 63 -9.47 7.70 20.83
C ASN A 63 -9.23 8.12 19.35
N ILE A 64 -10.09 8.99 18.83
CA ILE A 64 -10.01 9.50 17.46
C ILE A 64 -9.14 10.74 17.46
N LYS A 65 -7.89 10.55 17.02
CA LYS A 65 -6.90 11.62 16.90
C LYS A 65 -7.13 12.42 15.63
N THR A 66 -7.89 13.49 15.74
CA THR A 66 -8.13 14.51 14.69
C THR A 66 -6.86 15.17 14.16
N HIS A 67 -5.85 15.36 15.03
CA HIS A 67 -4.53 15.87 14.68
C HIS A 67 -3.67 14.90 13.86
N ARG A 68 -4.07 13.62 13.69
CA ARG A 68 -3.49 12.74 12.67
C ARG A 68 -4.08 13.10 11.30
N THR A 69 -3.70 14.28 10.84
CA THR A 69 -3.88 14.91 9.51
C THR A 69 -3.45 14.06 8.32
N THR A 70 -3.17 12.77 8.50
CA THR A 70 -2.84 11.86 7.41
C THR A 70 -4.04 10.99 7.05
N ILE A 71 -4.71 10.37 8.01
CA ILE A 71 -5.73 9.35 7.70
C ILE A 71 -7.05 10.00 7.22
N LEU A 72 -7.54 11.01 7.93
CA LEU A 72 -8.75 11.74 7.51
C LEU A 72 -8.50 12.56 6.24
N THR A 73 -7.29 13.10 6.09
CA THR A 73 -6.84 13.75 4.85
C THR A 73 -6.70 12.76 3.70
N PHE A 74 -6.28 11.52 3.96
CA PHE A 74 -6.25 10.47 2.94
C PHE A 74 -7.66 10.07 2.51
N ALA A 75 -8.63 10.04 3.43
CA ALA A 75 -10.03 9.82 3.09
C ALA A 75 -10.61 10.99 2.27
N ALA A 76 -10.34 12.22 2.72
CA ALA A 76 -10.69 13.45 2.01
C ALA A 76 -10.06 13.52 0.60
N ALA A 77 -8.85 12.98 0.44
CA ALA A 77 -8.16 12.88 -0.84
C ALA A 77 -8.55 11.63 -1.66
N GLY A 78 -9.51 10.83 -1.20
CA GLY A 78 -9.98 9.62 -1.88
C GLY A 78 -8.93 8.50 -1.97
N LYS A 79 -7.95 8.49 -1.08
CA LYS A 79 -6.81 7.55 -1.10
C LYS A 79 -7.01 6.33 -0.22
N ALA A 80 -7.60 6.50 0.97
CA ALA A 80 -7.85 5.41 1.91
C ALA A 80 -8.84 5.85 2.99
N LEU A 81 -9.72 4.94 3.42
CA LEU A 81 -10.54 5.13 4.62
C LEU A 81 -9.72 4.84 5.89
N PRO A 82 -10.05 5.48 7.02
CA PRO A 82 -9.67 4.98 8.33
C PRO A 82 -9.97 3.49 8.48
N THR A 83 -9.02 2.74 9.03
CA THR A 83 -9.22 1.33 9.40
C THR A 83 -10.17 1.17 10.58
N ASN A 84 -10.37 2.22 11.37
CA ASN A 84 -11.33 2.22 12.46
C ASN A 84 -12.73 2.57 11.92
N PRO A 85 -13.69 1.64 11.98
CA PRO A 85 -15.06 1.87 11.51
C PRO A 85 -15.79 2.99 12.25
N PHE A 86 -15.50 3.21 13.55
CA PHE A 86 -16.07 4.35 14.30
C PHE A 86 -15.61 5.70 13.74
N SER A 87 -14.37 5.76 13.25
CA SER A 87 -13.87 6.96 12.56
C SER A 87 -14.58 7.17 11.23
N ASN A 88 -14.96 6.10 10.52
CA ASN A 88 -15.74 6.20 9.29
C ASN A 88 -17.17 6.66 9.56
N ILE A 89 -17.80 6.17 10.63
CA ILE A 89 -19.15 6.58 11.04
C ILE A 89 -19.17 8.08 11.40
N ILE A 90 -18.21 8.53 12.21
CA ILE A 90 -18.11 9.95 12.60
C ILE A 90 -17.84 10.83 11.38
N LEU A 91 -17.00 10.37 10.46
CA LEU A 91 -16.73 11.07 9.21
C LEU A 91 -17.98 11.19 8.33
N ILE A 92 -18.75 10.11 8.19
CA ILE A 92 -20.03 10.10 7.47
C ILE A 92 -21.03 11.05 8.15
N ASN A 93 -21.17 10.97 9.47
CA ASN A 93 -22.09 11.81 10.20
C ASN A 93 -21.75 13.30 10.07
N SER A 94 -20.45 13.63 10.10
CA SER A 94 -19.97 15.00 9.95
C SER A 94 -20.20 15.55 8.53
N LEU A 95 -20.08 14.71 7.50
CA LEU A 95 -20.18 15.17 6.11
C LEU A 95 -21.62 15.18 5.58
N PHE A 96 -22.46 14.26 6.04
CA PHE A 96 -23.83 14.07 5.53
C PHE A 96 -24.90 14.44 6.56
N GLY A 97 -24.51 14.82 7.78
CA GLY A 97 -25.39 15.22 8.88
C GLY A 97 -26.08 14.05 9.59
N SER A 98 -26.32 12.95 8.90
CA SER A 98 -26.81 11.69 9.46
C SER A 98 -26.37 10.50 8.61
N LEU A 99 -26.39 9.31 9.21
CA LEU A 99 -26.15 8.06 8.48
C LEU A 99 -27.27 7.77 7.46
N GLU A 100 -28.49 8.20 7.75
CA GLU A 100 -29.65 8.00 6.88
C GLU A 100 -29.51 8.80 5.58
N ASN A 101 -29.07 10.06 5.68
CA ASN A 101 -28.77 10.91 4.54
C ASN A 101 -27.67 10.32 3.66
N PHE A 102 -26.63 9.75 4.30
CA PHE A 102 -25.57 9.05 3.58
C PHE A 102 -26.10 7.84 2.80
N VAL A 103 -26.92 7.00 3.44
CA VAL A 103 -27.47 5.79 2.78
C VAL A 103 -28.41 6.19 1.64
N ALA A 104 -29.22 7.23 1.80
CA ALA A 104 -30.07 7.76 0.75
C ALA A 104 -29.24 8.26 -0.45
N GLU A 105 -28.15 8.99 -0.21
CA GLU A 105 -27.25 9.46 -1.28
C GLU A 105 -26.49 8.31 -1.95
N ALA A 106 -26.07 7.31 -1.17
CA ALA A 106 -25.46 6.10 -1.72
C ALA A 106 -26.44 5.31 -2.60
N GLN A 107 -27.69 5.17 -2.18
CA GLN A 107 -28.72 4.50 -2.98
C GLN A 107 -29.06 5.29 -4.26
N ALA A 108 -29.20 6.60 -4.18
CA ALA A 108 -29.47 7.43 -5.35
C ALA A 108 -28.37 7.30 -6.43
N ARG A 109 -27.11 7.10 -6.01
CA ARG A 109 -25.95 7.02 -6.92
C ARG A 109 -25.60 5.61 -7.37
N PHE A 110 -25.85 4.60 -6.55
CA PHE A 110 -25.44 3.22 -6.83
C PHE A 110 -26.60 2.29 -7.23
N SER A 111 -27.86 2.73 -7.13
CA SER A 111 -29.03 1.97 -7.61
C SER A 111 -29.38 2.24 -9.08
N GLN A 112 -28.67 3.14 -9.76
CA GLN A 112 -28.80 3.33 -11.21
C GLN A 112 -27.94 2.26 -11.91
N PRO A 113 -28.54 1.31 -12.67
CA PRO A 113 -27.78 0.34 -13.45
C PRO A 113 -27.11 1.07 -14.62
N ASP A 114 -25.78 1.03 -14.68
CA ASP A 114 -24.95 1.39 -15.83
C ASP A 114 -25.42 2.59 -16.67
N ALA A 115 -25.61 3.75 -16.04
CA ALA A 115 -25.42 4.99 -16.78
C ALA A 115 -23.92 5.16 -16.97
N THR A 116 -23.45 4.79 -18.16
CA THR A 116 -22.12 4.98 -18.74
C THR A 116 -21.60 6.42 -18.62
N THR A 117 -21.43 6.90 -17.40
CA THR A 117 -20.52 8.01 -17.13
C THR A 117 -19.15 7.38 -17.22
N PRO A 118 -18.29 7.81 -18.17
CA PRO A 118 -16.90 7.42 -18.14
C PRO A 118 -16.45 7.74 -16.73
N ARG A 119 -15.88 6.74 -16.02
CA ARG A 119 -15.09 7.00 -14.81
C ARG A 119 -14.37 8.31 -15.08
N PRO A 120 -14.47 9.34 -14.21
CA PRO A 120 -13.59 10.48 -14.39
C PRO A 120 -12.21 9.86 -14.35
N SER A 121 -11.60 9.70 -15.52
CA SER A 121 -10.19 9.40 -15.59
C SER A 121 -9.65 10.51 -14.73
N PHE A 122 -9.03 10.18 -13.59
CA PHE A 122 -8.17 11.14 -12.94
C PHE A 122 -7.36 11.69 -14.09
N LYS A 123 -7.64 12.95 -14.52
CA LYS A 123 -6.87 13.59 -15.57
C LYS A 123 -5.48 13.47 -15.02
N LYS A 124 -4.67 12.54 -15.55
CA LYS A 124 -3.35 12.20 -15.03
C LYS A 124 -2.74 13.54 -14.74
N ALA A 125 -2.59 13.91 -13.46
CA ALA A 125 -2.39 15.30 -13.05
C ALA A 125 -1.45 15.91 -14.08
N GLY A 126 -2.01 16.80 -14.93
CA GLY A 126 -1.46 17.06 -16.27
C GLY A 126 0.03 17.15 -16.12
N LYS A 127 0.78 16.21 -16.73
CA LYS A 127 2.20 15.92 -16.40
C LYS A 127 2.81 17.22 -15.94
N ARG A 128 3.09 17.39 -14.63
CA ARG A 128 3.64 18.65 -14.09
C ARG A 128 4.65 19.11 -15.12
N PRO A 129 4.52 20.33 -15.71
CA PRO A 129 5.42 20.75 -16.76
C PRO A 129 6.82 20.45 -16.24
N ARG A 130 7.53 19.56 -16.94
CA ARG A 130 8.84 19.10 -16.46
C ARG A 130 9.60 20.39 -16.18
N LYS A 131 10.00 20.61 -14.92
CA LYS A 131 10.83 21.77 -14.59
C LYS A 131 11.91 21.83 -15.67
N PRO A 132 12.12 22.97 -16.34
CA PRO A 132 13.10 23.07 -17.40
C PRO A 132 14.40 22.49 -16.84
N ASP A 133 14.90 21.45 -17.50
CA ASP A 133 16.09 20.76 -17.05
C ASP A 133 17.25 21.74 -17.23
N TYR A 134 17.57 22.51 -16.18
CA TYR A 134 18.50 23.65 -16.20
C TYR A 134 19.86 23.28 -16.81
N ARG A 135 20.21 21.99 -16.81
CA ARG A 135 21.41 21.43 -17.44
C ARG A 135 21.45 21.60 -18.96
N TYR A 136 20.32 21.87 -19.61
CA TYR A 136 20.22 22.03 -21.06
C TYR A 136 19.60 23.37 -21.50
N ALA A 137 19.14 24.20 -20.55
CA ALA A 137 18.63 25.54 -20.86
C ALA A 137 19.66 26.44 -21.56
N TYR A 138 20.95 26.13 -21.41
CA TYR A 138 22.04 26.74 -22.18
C TYR A 138 21.90 26.47 -23.69
N TRP A 139 21.62 25.22 -24.08
CA TRP A 139 21.52 24.81 -25.48
C TRP A 139 20.29 25.37 -26.19
N ASP A 140 19.26 25.75 -25.44
CA ASP A 140 18.08 26.43 -25.98
C ASP A 140 18.36 27.91 -26.33
N ARG A 141 19.48 28.48 -25.86
CA ARG A 141 19.86 29.89 -26.04
C ARG A 141 21.03 30.11 -27.00
N VAL A 142 21.75 29.06 -27.39
CA VAL A 142 22.89 29.17 -28.32
C VAL A 142 22.44 29.36 -29.76
N SER A 143 23.34 29.88 -30.59
CA SER A 143 23.09 30.04 -32.02
C SER A 143 22.88 28.68 -32.73
N LYS A 144 22.12 28.67 -33.82
CA LYS A 144 21.93 27.46 -34.66
C LYS A 144 23.26 26.89 -35.16
N GLN A 145 24.25 27.76 -35.42
CA GLN A 145 25.57 27.35 -35.88
C GLN A 145 26.33 26.56 -34.81
N GLU A 146 26.30 27.05 -33.58
CA GLU A 146 26.97 26.42 -32.44
C GLU A 146 26.29 25.11 -32.04
N LEU A 147 24.95 25.07 -32.07
CA LEU A 147 24.19 23.83 -31.89
C LEU A 147 24.55 22.77 -32.95
N ASN A 148 24.73 23.18 -34.21
CA ASN A 148 25.13 22.28 -35.28
C ASN A 148 26.58 21.79 -35.16
N ARG A 149 27.50 22.63 -34.69
CA ARG A 149 28.89 22.21 -34.37
C ARG A 149 28.88 21.11 -33.33
N GLU A 150 28.10 21.29 -32.27
CA GLU A 150 27.96 20.31 -31.18
C GLU A 150 27.25 19.02 -31.60
N ARG A 151 26.22 19.10 -32.44
CA ARG A 151 25.63 17.91 -33.08
C ARG A 151 26.70 17.12 -33.82
N ASN A 152 27.49 17.77 -34.67
CA ASN A 152 28.51 17.10 -35.46
C ASN A 152 29.63 16.48 -34.61
N ALA A 153 30.09 17.19 -33.56
CA ALA A 153 31.08 16.66 -32.62
C ALA A 153 30.58 15.37 -31.93
N ARG A 154 29.34 15.39 -31.43
CA ARG A 154 28.74 14.23 -30.76
C ARG A 154 28.40 13.09 -31.71
N ARG A 155 28.01 13.40 -32.96
CA ARG A 155 27.85 12.40 -34.03
C ARG A 155 29.17 11.71 -34.35
N ALA A 156 30.29 12.43 -34.38
CA ALA A 156 31.60 11.85 -34.63
C ALA A 156 32.00 10.84 -33.54
N VAL A 157 31.88 11.23 -32.27
CA VAL A 157 32.12 10.33 -31.12
C VAL A 157 31.23 9.09 -31.19
N LEU A 158 29.95 9.26 -31.52
CA LEU A 158 29.02 8.13 -31.61
C LEU A 158 29.38 7.18 -32.76
N ARG A 159 29.81 7.70 -33.91
CA ARG A 159 30.23 6.88 -35.05
C ARG A 159 31.45 6.04 -34.71
N GLU A 160 32.43 6.61 -34.01
CA GLU A 160 33.59 5.85 -33.51
C GLU A 160 33.17 4.75 -32.54
N LEU A 161 32.22 5.04 -31.65
CA LEU A 161 31.72 4.06 -30.70
C LEU A 161 30.96 2.91 -31.38
N ILE A 162 30.17 3.21 -32.42
CA ILE A 162 29.47 2.21 -33.23
C ILE A 162 30.46 1.36 -34.02
N ARG A 163 31.50 1.96 -34.59
CA ARG A 163 32.58 1.24 -35.29
C ARG A 163 33.29 0.26 -34.33
N ALA A 164 33.58 0.70 -33.11
CA ALA A 164 34.20 -0.13 -32.09
C ALA A 164 33.27 -1.23 -31.55
N THR A 165 31.94 -1.01 -31.54
CA THR A 165 30.95 -1.97 -31.04
C THR A 165 29.78 -2.17 -32.01
N PRO A 166 29.89 -3.10 -32.98
CA PRO A 166 28.88 -3.30 -34.03
C PRO A 166 27.47 -3.72 -33.54
N LYS A 167 27.36 -4.24 -32.31
CA LYS A 167 26.08 -4.67 -31.68
C LYS A 167 25.55 -3.69 -30.62
N LEU A 168 26.07 -2.46 -30.60
CA LEU A 168 25.69 -1.43 -29.64
C LEU A 168 24.18 -1.14 -29.69
N LYS A 169 23.48 -1.25 -28.55
CA LYS A 169 22.09 -0.84 -28.46
C LYS A 169 22.00 0.60 -27.97
N ARG A 170 20.87 1.26 -28.29
CA ARG A 170 20.63 2.64 -27.86
C ARG A 170 20.69 2.84 -26.34
N GLY A 171 20.32 1.81 -25.57
CA GLY A 171 20.42 1.84 -24.10
C GLY A 171 21.87 1.88 -23.58
N ASP A 172 22.80 1.34 -24.36
CA ASP A 172 24.22 1.21 -23.99
C ASP A 172 24.97 2.54 -24.19
N LEU A 173 24.41 3.45 -24.99
CA LEU A 173 24.95 4.79 -25.25
C LEU A 173 25.16 5.62 -23.99
N ARG A 174 24.31 5.43 -22.97
CA ARG A 174 24.43 6.16 -21.71
C ARG A 174 25.77 5.87 -21.03
N ASN A 175 26.26 4.64 -21.14
CA ASN A 175 27.50 4.20 -20.51
C ASN A 175 28.70 4.41 -21.45
N GLY A 176 28.53 4.19 -22.76
CA GLY A 176 29.62 4.35 -23.74
C GLY A 176 29.93 5.80 -24.10
N ALA A 177 28.94 6.56 -24.59
CA ALA A 177 29.13 7.96 -25.00
C ALA A 177 29.02 8.95 -23.82
N GLY A 178 28.64 8.45 -22.64
CA GLY A 178 28.37 9.25 -21.46
C GLY A 178 26.94 9.81 -21.45
N ARG A 179 26.42 9.99 -20.23
CA ARG A 179 25.03 10.41 -19.99
C ARG A 179 24.68 11.74 -20.67
N THR A 180 25.58 12.70 -20.66
CA THR A 180 25.35 14.06 -21.20
C THR A 180 25.30 14.07 -22.73
N ALA A 181 26.16 13.29 -23.39
CA ALA A 181 26.14 13.13 -24.85
C ALA A 181 24.86 12.44 -25.32
N TYR A 182 24.53 11.33 -24.66
CA TYR A 182 23.31 10.57 -24.93
C TYR A 182 22.04 11.42 -24.80
N LEU A 183 21.89 12.15 -23.68
CA LEU A 183 20.70 12.97 -23.44
C LEU A 183 20.59 14.17 -24.39
N PHE A 184 21.71 14.76 -24.79
CA PHE A 184 21.72 15.82 -25.79
C PHE A 184 21.24 15.32 -27.15
N LEU A 185 21.78 14.20 -27.64
CA LEU A 185 21.35 13.62 -28.92
C LEU A 185 19.87 13.24 -28.88
N LEU A 186 19.38 12.72 -27.76
CA LEU A 186 17.97 12.40 -27.57
C LEU A 186 17.06 13.64 -27.62
N ARG A 187 17.54 14.82 -27.22
CA ARG A 187 16.75 16.05 -27.14
C ARG A 187 16.86 16.90 -28.41
N TYR A 188 18.05 17.03 -28.97
CA TYR A 188 18.35 17.97 -30.05
C TYR A 188 18.67 17.29 -31.38
N ASP A 189 18.83 15.97 -31.43
CA ASP A 189 19.19 15.24 -32.65
C ASP A 189 18.56 13.85 -32.75
N GLU A 190 17.32 13.76 -32.25
CA GLU A 190 16.59 12.49 -32.11
C GLU A 190 16.41 11.79 -33.46
N ALA A 191 16.06 12.55 -34.50
CA ALA A 191 15.82 12.01 -35.85
C ALA A 191 17.06 11.39 -36.47
N TRP A 192 18.25 11.96 -36.26
CA TRP A 192 19.50 11.35 -36.71
C TRP A 192 19.83 10.11 -35.88
N LEU A 193 19.65 10.19 -34.56
CA LEU A 193 19.89 9.06 -33.66
C LEU A 193 18.96 7.88 -33.94
N ASP A 194 17.70 8.12 -34.33
CA ASP A 194 16.74 7.10 -34.75
C ASP A 194 17.16 6.38 -36.04
N LYS A 195 17.80 7.09 -36.97
CA LYS A 195 18.31 6.49 -38.21
C LYS A 195 19.52 5.59 -37.97
N VAL A 196 20.43 6.01 -37.08
CA VAL A 196 21.69 5.31 -36.82
C VAL A 196 21.52 4.17 -35.81
N LEU A 197 20.70 4.38 -34.78
CA LEU A 197 20.41 3.40 -33.73
C LEU A 197 18.91 3.40 -33.44
N PRO A 198 18.11 2.69 -34.26
CA PRO A 198 16.66 2.68 -34.11
C PRO A 198 16.25 2.23 -32.71
N ARG A 199 15.18 2.83 -32.21
CA ARG A 199 14.58 2.36 -30.96
C ARG A 199 14.13 0.94 -31.20
N THR A 200 14.79 -0.03 -30.56
CA THR A 200 14.13 -1.29 -30.25
C THR A 200 13.01 -0.93 -29.26
N CYS A 201 11.83 -0.61 -29.79
CA CYS A 201 10.60 -0.78 -29.04
C CYS A 201 10.69 -2.22 -28.54
N ARG A 202 10.94 -2.40 -27.25
CA ARG A 202 10.57 -3.66 -26.62
C ARG A 202 9.10 -3.78 -26.97
N LYS A 203 8.73 -4.69 -27.88
CA LYS A 203 7.40 -5.27 -27.83
C LYS A 203 7.27 -5.58 -26.35
N SER A 204 6.38 -4.89 -25.64
CA SER A 204 6.05 -5.37 -24.31
C SER A 204 5.48 -6.73 -24.62
N ILE A 205 6.31 -7.77 -24.52
CA ILE A 205 5.80 -9.10 -24.37
C ILE A 205 5.09 -8.94 -23.05
N ILE A 206 3.79 -8.67 -23.14
CA ILE A 206 2.88 -8.87 -22.05
C ILE A 206 3.03 -10.38 -21.87
N ASN A 207 3.99 -10.78 -21.04
CA ASN A 207 4.12 -12.15 -20.56
C ASN A 207 2.90 -12.35 -19.65
N SER A 208 1.70 -12.35 -20.23
CA SER A 208 0.55 -12.99 -19.64
C SER A 208 0.93 -14.45 -19.62
N LEU A 209 1.27 -14.95 -18.43
CA LEU A 209 1.48 -16.37 -18.21
C LEU A 209 0.26 -17.10 -18.79
N SER A 210 0.50 -18.23 -19.44
CA SER A 210 -0.63 -19.07 -19.85
C SER A 210 -1.43 -19.50 -18.60
N PRO A 211 -2.71 -19.89 -18.75
CA PRO A 211 -3.49 -20.40 -17.63
C PRO A 211 -2.77 -21.54 -16.87
N VAL A 212 -2.10 -22.43 -17.60
CA VAL A 212 -1.30 -23.53 -17.03
C VAL A 212 -0.12 -22.99 -16.22
N GLN A 213 0.65 -22.05 -16.77
CA GLN A 213 1.78 -21.44 -16.06
C GLN A 213 1.34 -20.65 -14.82
N THR A 214 0.14 -20.05 -14.87
CA THR A 214 -0.46 -19.35 -13.74
C THR A 214 -0.81 -20.35 -12.63
N LYS A 215 -1.40 -21.49 -12.97
CA LYS A 215 -1.73 -22.55 -12.02
C LYS A 215 -0.48 -23.14 -11.35
N VAL A 216 0.54 -23.50 -12.13
CA VAL A 216 1.82 -24.02 -11.61
C VAL A 216 2.48 -23.01 -10.66
N ARG A 217 2.43 -21.73 -11.01
CA ARG A 217 2.94 -20.66 -10.15
C ARG A 217 2.13 -20.53 -8.86
N ASP A 218 0.82 -20.66 -8.92
CA ASP A 218 -0.07 -20.60 -7.77
C ASP A 218 0.25 -21.74 -6.78
N GLU A 219 0.29 -22.98 -7.28
CA GLU A 219 0.62 -24.18 -6.51
C GLU A 219 2.02 -24.09 -5.88
N SER A 220 3.03 -23.69 -6.66
CA SER A 220 4.40 -23.52 -6.17
C SER A 220 4.49 -22.46 -5.07
N LEU A 221 3.70 -21.39 -5.17
CA LEU A 221 3.70 -20.33 -4.18
C LEU A 221 2.95 -20.73 -2.92
N ALA A 222 1.81 -21.41 -3.04
CA ALA A 222 1.09 -21.98 -1.91
C ALA A 222 1.99 -22.95 -1.12
N LYS A 223 2.70 -23.84 -1.82
CA LYS A 223 3.69 -24.75 -1.21
C LYS A 223 4.78 -24.01 -0.46
N HIS A 224 5.34 -22.94 -1.06
CA HIS A 224 6.33 -22.09 -0.39
C HIS A 224 5.78 -21.47 0.90
N ILE A 225 4.52 -21.01 0.89
CA ILE A 225 3.89 -20.39 2.07
C ILE A 225 3.77 -21.39 3.22
N TYR A 226 3.22 -22.58 2.97
CA TYR A 226 3.11 -23.61 4.01
C TYR A 226 4.49 -24.05 4.51
N GLN A 227 5.44 -24.31 3.61
CA GLN A 227 6.80 -24.66 4.03
C GLN A 227 7.43 -23.57 4.90
N ARG A 228 7.26 -22.30 4.51
CA ARG A 228 7.81 -21.18 5.27
C ARG A 228 7.13 -21.00 6.63
N HIS A 229 5.85 -21.35 6.74
CA HIS A 229 5.12 -21.36 8.00
C HIS A 229 5.71 -22.39 8.97
N GLU A 230 5.86 -23.65 8.53
CA GLU A 230 6.46 -24.72 9.33
C GLU A 230 7.88 -24.37 9.79
N GLU A 231 8.73 -23.87 8.88
CA GLU A 231 10.08 -23.41 9.23
C GLU A 231 10.11 -22.35 10.34
N LEU A 232 9.11 -21.46 10.37
CA LEU A 232 9.00 -20.42 11.41
C LEU A 232 8.53 -21.01 12.75
N LEU A 233 7.65 -22.00 12.73
CA LEU A 233 7.21 -22.71 13.93
C LEU A 233 8.36 -23.55 14.51
N ASP A 234 9.03 -24.35 13.69
CA ASP A 234 10.16 -25.21 14.08
C ASP A 234 11.33 -24.41 14.66
N SER A 235 11.60 -23.23 14.09
CA SER A 235 12.67 -22.34 14.58
C SER A 235 12.30 -21.55 15.84
N ARG A 236 11.14 -21.82 16.47
CA ARG A 236 10.62 -21.11 17.64
C ARG A 236 10.62 -19.58 17.43
N PHE A 237 10.25 -19.13 16.23
CA PHE A 237 10.35 -17.72 15.85
C PHE A 237 9.52 -16.82 16.75
N VAL A 238 10.14 -15.85 17.43
CA VAL A 238 9.45 -15.01 18.45
C VAL A 238 8.50 -13.96 17.84
N GLY A 239 8.70 -13.57 16.59
CA GLY A 239 7.88 -12.55 15.93
C GLY A 239 6.53 -13.08 15.44
N ARG A 240 5.64 -12.16 15.05
CA ARG A 240 4.38 -12.52 14.38
C ARG A 240 4.65 -13.05 12.97
N ILE A 241 4.06 -14.19 12.64
CA ILE A 241 4.06 -14.74 11.29
C ILE A 241 3.13 -13.87 10.44
N SER A 242 3.71 -13.06 9.58
CA SER A 242 2.98 -12.10 8.75
C SER A 242 3.11 -12.49 7.28
N LYS A 243 2.17 -12.00 6.45
CA LYS A 243 2.23 -12.17 4.99
C LYS A 243 3.60 -11.85 4.40
N ARG A 244 4.25 -10.78 4.86
CA ARG A 244 5.60 -10.41 4.41
C ARG A 244 6.65 -11.47 4.76
N ARG A 245 6.57 -12.09 5.94
CA ARG A 245 7.50 -13.14 6.38
C ARG A 245 7.31 -14.43 5.59
N LEU A 246 6.07 -14.80 5.31
CA LEU A 246 5.72 -15.99 4.52
C LEU A 246 6.15 -15.85 3.05
N LEU A 247 6.06 -14.64 2.49
CA LEU A 247 6.44 -14.37 1.10
C LEU A 247 7.94 -14.10 0.90
N HIS A 248 8.72 -14.04 1.98
CA HIS A 248 10.15 -13.75 1.89
C HIS A 248 10.87 -14.80 1.05
N GLY A 249 11.64 -14.36 0.06
CA GLY A 249 12.36 -15.24 -0.86
C GLY A 249 11.48 -15.83 -1.98
N SER A 250 10.19 -15.47 -2.04
CA SER A 250 9.31 -15.90 -3.13
C SER A 250 9.38 -14.95 -4.34
N PRO A 251 9.11 -15.43 -5.58
CA PRO A 251 9.00 -14.59 -6.78
C PRO A 251 7.89 -13.52 -6.74
N GLY A 252 7.06 -13.51 -5.68
CA GLY A 252 5.95 -12.59 -5.48
C GLY A 252 6.19 -11.54 -4.37
N GLU A 253 7.35 -11.57 -3.70
CA GLU A 253 7.63 -10.74 -2.51
C GLU A 253 7.40 -9.25 -2.75
N SER A 254 7.78 -8.74 -3.92
CA SER A 254 7.72 -7.31 -4.26
C SER A 254 6.38 -6.84 -4.82
N ASN A 255 5.39 -7.73 -5.02
CA ASN A 255 4.11 -7.34 -5.63
C ASN A 255 2.90 -8.06 -5.00
N PRO A 256 2.48 -7.63 -3.80
CA PRO A 256 1.38 -8.27 -3.06
C PRO A 256 0.01 -8.16 -3.75
N ALA A 257 -0.18 -7.21 -4.67
CA ALA A 257 -1.42 -7.05 -5.43
C ALA A 257 -1.64 -8.20 -6.42
N LYS A 258 -0.57 -8.73 -7.02
CA LYS A 258 -0.63 -9.90 -7.92
C LYS A 258 -0.95 -11.21 -7.20
N LEU A 259 -0.90 -11.24 -5.88
CA LEU A 259 -1.26 -12.43 -5.09
C LEU A 259 -2.76 -12.59 -4.95
N GLN A 260 -3.55 -11.52 -5.14
CA GLN A 260 -5.01 -11.62 -5.08
C GLN A 260 -5.59 -12.41 -6.24
N SER A 261 -4.86 -12.55 -7.36
CA SER A 261 -5.25 -13.32 -8.54
C SER A 261 -4.81 -14.79 -8.50
N LEU A 262 -4.21 -15.25 -7.40
CA LEU A 262 -3.67 -16.60 -7.21
C LEU A 262 -4.46 -17.26 -6.06
N PRO A 263 -5.54 -18.01 -6.35
CA PRO A 263 -6.46 -18.50 -5.33
C PRO A 263 -5.80 -19.40 -4.28
N LEU A 264 -4.92 -20.32 -4.66
CA LEU A 264 -4.27 -21.25 -3.71
C LEU A 264 -3.29 -20.52 -2.80
N ALA A 265 -2.47 -19.63 -3.35
CA ALA A 265 -1.57 -18.80 -2.57
C ALA A 265 -2.32 -17.84 -1.64
N ARG A 266 -3.53 -17.40 -2.03
CA ARG A 266 -4.38 -16.56 -1.19
C ARG A 266 -4.94 -17.35 0.00
N GLU A 267 -5.38 -18.58 -0.24
CA GLU A 267 -5.86 -19.51 0.79
C GLU A 267 -4.74 -19.85 1.78
N ALA A 268 -3.58 -20.28 1.28
CA ALA A 268 -2.41 -20.56 2.13
C ALA A 268 -1.98 -19.34 2.98
N LEU A 269 -2.08 -18.12 2.44
CA LEU A 269 -1.84 -16.90 3.23
C LEU A 269 -2.92 -16.63 4.28
N SER A 270 -4.17 -17.02 4.03
CA SER A 270 -5.24 -16.89 5.02
C SER A 270 -5.01 -17.84 6.18
N ASP A 271 -4.60 -19.07 5.88
CA ASP A 271 -4.38 -20.12 6.88
C ASP A 271 -3.14 -19.87 7.73
N CYS A 272 -2.05 -19.38 7.12
CA CYS A 272 -0.75 -19.25 7.79
C CYS A 272 -0.47 -17.88 8.41
N VAL A 273 -1.29 -16.85 8.14
CA VAL A 273 -1.04 -15.50 8.70
C VAL A 273 -1.68 -15.39 10.07
N GLU A 274 -0.83 -15.20 11.07
CA GLU A 274 -1.28 -14.98 12.43
C GLU A 274 -1.96 -13.62 12.62
N SER A 275 -3.09 -13.64 13.30
CA SER A 275 -3.67 -12.51 14.01
C SER A 275 -2.76 -12.03 15.14
N TRP A 276 -3.09 -10.88 15.72
CA TRP A 276 -2.38 -10.37 16.89
C TRP A 276 -2.61 -11.21 18.15
N HIS A 277 -3.76 -11.89 18.25
CA HIS A 277 -4.09 -12.72 19.39
C HIS A 277 -3.32 -14.04 19.34
N GLU A 278 -3.38 -14.77 18.21
CA GLU A 278 -2.62 -16.02 18.00
C GLU A 278 -1.13 -15.83 18.26
N TRP A 279 -0.53 -14.75 17.72
CA TRP A 279 0.87 -14.44 18.01
C TRP A 279 1.14 -14.22 19.51
N ARG A 280 0.25 -13.54 20.24
CA ARG A 280 0.43 -13.30 21.68
C ARG A 280 0.36 -14.60 22.46
N VAL A 281 -0.59 -15.47 22.13
CA VAL A 281 -0.73 -16.80 22.73
C VAL A 281 0.54 -17.60 22.51
N ARG A 282 0.95 -17.83 21.26
CA ARG A 282 2.17 -18.57 20.92
C ARG A 282 3.43 -17.98 21.55
N HIS A 283 3.54 -16.65 21.58
CA HIS A 283 4.70 -16.00 22.20
C HIS A 283 4.75 -16.21 23.72
N ILE A 284 3.60 -16.15 24.41
CA ILE A 284 3.55 -16.43 25.85
C ILE A 284 3.86 -17.90 26.12
N GLU A 285 3.36 -18.80 25.28
CA GLU A 285 3.66 -20.22 25.36
C GLU A 285 5.17 -20.48 25.20
N LEU A 286 5.81 -19.92 24.17
CA LEU A 286 7.27 -19.98 23.99
C LEU A 286 8.04 -19.44 25.20
N LEU A 287 7.55 -18.37 25.82
CA LEU A 287 8.15 -17.81 27.03
C LEU A 287 7.95 -18.74 28.24
N ALA A 288 6.78 -19.36 28.39
CA ALA A 288 6.48 -20.31 29.46
C ALA A 288 7.34 -21.58 29.31
N GLN A 289 7.44 -22.14 28.10
CA GLN A 289 8.35 -23.26 27.79
C GLN A 289 9.80 -22.90 28.17
N ARG A 290 10.26 -21.70 27.82
CA ARG A 290 11.60 -21.24 28.20
C ARG A 290 11.80 -21.14 29.72
N THR A 291 10.76 -20.78 30.49
CA THR A 291 10.87 -20.80 31.96
C THR A 291 11.06 -22.20 32.51
N GLN A 292 10.36 -23.18 31.94
CA GLN A 292 10.48 -24.59 32.33
C GLN A 292 11.84 -25.18 31.96
N GLU A 293 12.40 -24.78 30.80
CA GLU A 293 13.77 -25.13 30.40
C GLU A 293 14.82 -24.53 31.36
N SER A 294 14.55 -23.34 31.92
CA SER A 294 15.47 -22.66 32.85
C SER A 294 15.36 -23.19 34.29
N ALA A 295 14.16 -23.54 34.76
CA ALA A 295 13.95 -24.22 36.04
C ALA A 295 12.69 -25.10 35.98
N ARG A 296 12.85 -26.38 36.35
CA ARG A 296 11.73 -27.36 36.36
C ARG A 296 10.57 -26.96 37.28
N GLU A 297 10.83 -26.14 38.30
CA GLU A 297 9.83 -25.63 39.26
C GLU A 297 9.18 -24.31 38.82
N SER A 298 9.27 -23.94 37.54
CA SER A 298 8.62 -22.72 37.04
C SER A 298 7.12 -22.71 37.39
N PRO A 299 6.60 -21.62 37.98
CA PRO A 299 5.17 -21.49 38.27
C PRO A 299 4.35 -21.23 37.00
N PHE A 300 4.99 -21.12 35.83
CA PHE A 300 4.33 -20.89 34.55
C PHE A 300 4.28 -22.20 33.77
N GLN A 301 3.08 -22.78 33.66
CA GLN A 301 2.84 -23.94 32.80
C GLN A 301 2.51 -23.46 31.39
N ALA A 302 3.15 -24.09 30.39
CA ALA A 302 2.80 -23.93 28.99
C ALA A 302 1.57 -24.78 28.66
N ASN A 303 0.39 -24.33 29.11
CA ASN A 303 -0.88 -24.89 28.62
C ASN A 303 -1.53 -23.89 27.67
N GLN A 304 -1.61 -24.25 26.40
CA GLN A 304 -2.13 -23.39 25.35
C GLN A 304 -3.62 -23.06 25.58
N ASP A 305 -4.43 -24.04 25.98
CA ASP A 305 -5.86 -23.87 26.23
C ASP A 305 -6.17 -22.84 27.33
N ASP A 306 -5.31 -22.79 28.35
CA ASP A 306 -5.46 -21.84 29.46
C ASP A 306 -5.04 -20.42 29.04
N ILE A 307 -4.05 -20.29 28.14
CA ILE A 307 -3.58 -19.02 27.63
C ILE A 307 -4.58 -18.43 26.61
N GLU A 308 -5.19 -19.26 25.77
CA GLU A 308 -6.18 -18.83 24.77
C GLU A 308 -7.44 -18.23 25.39
N ARG A 309 -7.81 -18.67 26.61
CA ARG A 309 -8.95 -18.12 27.36
C ARG A 309 -8.69 -16.74 27.95
N LEU A 310 -7.43 -16.28 27.98
CA LEU A 310 -7.07 -15.00 28.56
C LEU A 310 -7.38 -13.84 27.62
N ASN A 311 -7.92 -12.77 28.19
CA ASN A 311 -8.12 -11.52 27.47
C ASN A 311 -6.78 -10.78 27.24
N ALA A 312 -6.82 -9.70 26.46
CA ALA A 312 -5.62 -8.96 26.09
C ALA A 312 -4.82 -8.37 27.28
N GLU A 313 -5.50 -7.98 28.36
CA GLU A 313 -4.88 -7.42 29.55
C GLU A 313 -4.25 -8.52 30.43
N GLU A 314 -4.94 -9.65 30.56
CA GLU A 314 -4.45 -10.84 31.25
C GLU A 314 -3.19 -11.40 30.55
N LEU A 315 -3.21 -11.51 29.22
CA LEU A 315 -2.04 -11.88 28.42
C LEU A 315 -0.87 -10.91 28.64
N HIS A 316 -1.14 -9.60 28.69
CA HIS A 316 -0.12 -8.59 28.94
C HIS A 316 0.51 -8.77 30.33
N ASN A 317 -0.32 -8.97 31.36
CA ASN A 317 0.11 -9.17 32.73
C ASN A 317 0.90 -10.47 32.89
N LEU A 318 0.45 -11.57 32.28
CA LEU A 318 1.14 -12.85 32.28
C LEU A 318 2.53 -12.74 31.63
N LYS A 319 2.61 -12.14 30.43
CA LYS A 319 3.89 -11.87 29.76
C LYS A 319 4.84 -11.06 30.66
N ARG A 320 4.34 -10.04 31.35
CA ARG A 320 5.15 -9.20 32.26
C ARG A 320 5.66 -10.01 33.45
N ARG A 321 4.85 -10.90 34.02
CA ARG A 321 5.23 -11.79 35.12
C ARG A 321 6.31 -12.79 34.68
N ILE A 322 6.11 -13.47 33.55
CA ILE A 322 7.10 -14.39 32.97
C ILE A 322 8.42 -13.66 32.70
N GLY A 323 8.36 -12.49 32.07
CA GLY A 323 9.57 -11.70 31.79
C GLY A 323 10.32 -11.24 33.03
N LYS A 324 9.63 -10.86 34.11
CA LYS A 324 10.27 -10.55 35.41
C LYS A 324 10.93 -11.79 36.02
N TRP A 325 10.29 -12.95 35.91
CA TRP A 325 10.81 -14.19 36.44
C TRP A 325 12.05 -14.65 35.67
N LEU A 326 12.01 -14.65 34.33
CA LEU A 326 13.14 -14.98 33.46
C LEU A 326 14.35 -14.07 33.72
N LYS A 327 14.14 -12.78 34.00
CA LYS A 327 15.23 -11.87 34.38
C LYS A 327 15.90 -12.22 35.71
N ARG A 328 15.18 -12.88 36.62
CA ARG A 328 15.68 -13.25 37.95
C ARG A 328 16.34 -14.63 37.99
N HIS A 329 15.95 -15.52 37.07
CA HIS A 329 16.33 -16.94 37.10
C HIS A 329 16.96 -17.43 35.79
N GLY A 330 16.97 -16.61 34.73
CA GLY A 330 17.62 -16.94 33.46
C GLY A 330 19.08 -16.52 33.48
N HIS A 331 19.97 -17.49 33.68
CA HIS A 331 21.37 -17.42 33.30
C HIS A 331 21.57 -18.13 31.96
#